data_AF-A0A924SYM8-F1
#
_entry.id   AF-A0A924SYM8-F1
#
_cell.length_a   1.000
_cell.length_b   1.000
_cell.length_c   1.000
_cell.angle_alpha   90.00
_cell.angle_beta   90.00
_cell.angle_gamma   90.00
#
_symmetry.space_group_name_H-M   'P 1'
#
loop_
_entity.id
_entity.type
_entity.pdbx_description
1 polymer ?
#
loop_
_entity_poly.entity_id
_entity_poly.type
_entity_poly.pdbx_seq_one_letter_code
_entity_poly.pdbx_strand_id
1 'polypeptide(L)'
;MAASELASPKILVLGPAWVGDMVLAQSLFKILKSEQPNCIIDVAAPAWTLPLIARMPEVNTGIALPFKHGQFALFERIKFGRSLRHQGYTQAIILTNSFKSAILPFAAKIPQRTSFLGEMRYGLINDTRTLNKEKLPRTIDRFVTLGLKPNEALPINIPKPALSADAKNAFTALQKLGSSIPSSKILGLCPGAEYGEAKRWPAKYYAEVANEALNKGWQVWLFGSDKDMPVTTTINQLTQNQCLDLGGKT
;
A
#
# COMPACT_ATOMS: atom_id res chain seq x y z
N MET A 1 -16.96 -31.47 25.94
CA MET A 1 -17.34 -30.09 25.57
C MET A 1 -16.71 -29.80 24.22
N ALA A 2 -17.52 -29.71 23.17
CA ALA A 2 -17.03 -29.41 21.83
C ALA A 2 -16.46 -28.00 21.82
N ALA A 3 -15.17 -27.86 21.49
CA ALA A 3 -14.63 -26.58 21.08
C ALA A 3 -15.46 -26.16 19.85
N SER A 4 -16.25 -25.09 19.96
CA SER A 4 -16.84 -24.52 18.76
C SER A 4 -15.70 -24.14 17.84
N GLU A 5 -15.71 -24.66 16.61
CA GLU A 5 -14.92 -24.09 15.53
C GLU A 5 -15.36 -22.63 15.38
N LEU A 6 -14.70 -21.74 16.09
CA LEU A 6 -14.82 -20.31 15.88
C LEU A 6 -14.36 -20.08 14.44
N ALA A 7 -15.32 -19.80 13.56
CA ALA A 7 -15.06 -19.46 12.17
C ALA A 7 -13.91 -18.44 12.12
N SER A 8 -12.93 -18.71 11.27
CA SER A 8 -11.72 -17.88 11.20
C SER A 8 -12.09 -16.42 10.96
N PRO A 9 -11.56 -15.48 11.77
CA PRO A 9 -11.97 -14.08 11.71
C PRO A 9 -11.63 -13.51 10.34
N LYS A 10 -12.60 -12.87 9.70
CA LYS A 10 -12.41 -12.21 8.40
C LYS A 10 -12.36 -10.70 8.63
N ILE A 11 -11.22 -10.11 8.28
CA ILE A 11 -10.86 -8.73 8.58
C ILE A 11 -10.86 -7.92 7.29
N LEU A 12 -11.62 -6.83 7.27
CA LEU A 12 -11.57 -5.84 6.20
C LEU A 12 -10.62 -4.70 6.58
N VAL A 13 -9.51 -4.56 5.88
CA VAL A 13 -8.62 -3.42 6.05
C VAL A 13 -8.96 -2.32 5.04
N LEU A 14 -9.18 -1.10 5.52
CA LEU A 14 -9.33 0.08 4.67
C LEU A 14 -7.95 0.69 4.49
N GLY A 15 -7.30 0.32 3.39
CA GLY A 15 -5.91 0.62 3.10
C GLY A 15 -5.67 2.10 2.74
N PRO A 16 -4.45 2.61 2.96
CA PRO A 16 -4.06 3.96 2.54
C PRO A 16 -4.00 4.07 1.01
N ALA A 17 -4.04 5.31 0.49
CA ALA A 17 -3.98 5.57 -0.94
C ALA A 17 -2.55 5.70 -1.50
N TRP A 18 -1.57 5.91 -0.62
CA TRP A 18 -0.17 6.14 -0.98
C TRP A 18 0.62 4.82 -0.99
N VAL A 19 1.49 4.65 -1.99
CA VAL A 19 2.32 3.44 -2.14
C VAL A 19 3.16 3.17 -0.89
N GLY A 20 3.87 4.18 -0.38
CA GLY A 20 4.72 4.03 0.81
C GLY A 20 3.94 3.58 2.05
N ASP A 21 2.80 4.22 2.33
CA ASP A 21 1.96 3.83 3.46
C ASP A 21 1.38 2.42 3.29
N MET A 22 1.00 2.03 2.06
CA MET A 22 0.50 0.67 1.79
C MET A 22 1.59 -0.38 2.03
N VAL A 23 2.84 -0.13 1.62
CA VAL A 23 3.98 -1.00 1.96
C VAL A 23 4.13 -1.14 3.47
N LEU A 24 4.06 -0.02 4.21
CA LEU A 24 4.16 -0.04 5.68
C LEU A 24 3.01 -0.80 6.34
N ALA A 25 1.81 -0.74 5.75
CA ALA A 25 0.62 -1.46 6.23
C ALA A 25 0.79 -2.99 6.20
N GLN A 26 1.69 -3.54 5.37
CA GLN A 26 1.97 -4.99 5.39
C GLN A 26 2.46 -5.49 6.75
N SER A 27 3.14 -4.64 7.52
CA SER A 27 3.60 -4.98 8.87
C SER A 27 2.43 -5.27 9.80
N LEU A 28 1.30 -4.56 9.66
CA LEU A 28 0.05 -4.88 10.35
C LEU A 28 -0.47 -6.25 9.90
N PHE A 29 -0.45 -6.57 8.60
CA PHE A 29 -0.99 -7.85 8.11
C PHE A 29 -0.19 -9.04 8.65
N LYS A 30 1.14 -8.90 8.73
CA LYS A 30 2.02 -9.88 9.37
C LYS A 30 1.72 -10.07 10.85
N ILE A 31 1.45 -8.99 11.57
CA ILE A 31 1.04 -9.06 12.98
C ILE A 31 -0.32 -9.76 13.13
N LEU A 32 -1.32 -9.41 12.31
CA LEU A 32 -2.63 -10.08 12.33
C LEU A 32 -2.50 -11.59 12.06
N LYS A 33 -1.68 -12.00 11.10
CA LYS A 33 -1.39 -13.41 10.83
C LYS A 33 -0.59 -14.08 11.95
N SER A 34 0.26 -13.36 12.65
CA SER A 34 0.99 -13.90 13.81
C SER A 34 0.05 -14.15 15.00
N GLU A 35 -0.83 -13.19 15.29
CA GLU A 35 -1.80 -13.29 16.40
C GLU A 35 -2.93 -14.28 16.08
N GLN A 36 -3.35 -14.33 14.82
CA GLN A 36 -4.46 -15.16 14.34
C GLN A 36 -4.07 -15.81 13.01
N PRO A 37 -3.36 -16.97 13.02
CA PRO A 37 -2.83 -17.61 11.82
C PRO A 37 -3.86 -17.86 10.72
N ASN A 38 -5.08 -18.20 11.12
CA ASN A 38 -6.16 -18.53 10.19
C ASN A 38 -7.01 -17.32 9.76
N CYS A 39 -6.73 -16.10 10.26
CA CYS A 39 -7.53 -14.94 9.87
C CYS A 39 -7.47 -14.69 8.36
N ILE A 40 -8.57 -14.23 7.78
CA ILE A 40 -8.65 -13.85 6.37
C ILE A 40 -8.57 -12.33 6.30
N ILE A 41 -7.64 -11.80 5.50
CA ILE A 41 -7.42 -10.35 5.40
C ILE A 41 -7.79 -9.92 3.99
N ASP A 42 -8.84 -9.11 3.85
CA ASP A 42 -9.19 -8.46 2.60
C ASP A 42 -8.87 -6.97 2.70
N VAL A 43 -8.28 -6.38 1.66
CA VAL A 43 -7.82 -4.99 1.68
C VAL A 43 -8.59 -4.17 0.66
N ALA A 44 -9.42 -3.24 1.14
CA ALA A 44 -10.12 -2.28 0.32
C ALA A 44 -9.30 -0.99 0.17
N ALA A 45 -8.86 -0.69 -1.06
CA ALA A 45 -7.96 0.42 -1.37
C ALA A 45 -8.19 0.95 -2.80
N PRO A 46 -7.61 2.10 -3.19
CA PRO A 46 -7.70 2.58 -4.58
C PRO A 46 -7.17 1.53 -5.57
N ALA A 47 -7.79 1.46 -6.75
CA ALA A 47 -7.48 0.44 -7.77
C ALA A 47 -5.98 0.34 -8.11
N TRP A 48 -5.28 1.48 -8.17
CA TRP A 48 -3.85 1.54 -8.45
C TRP A 48 -2.96 0.88 -7.38
N THR A 49 -3.46 0.66 -6.16
CA THR A 49 -2.70 -0.02 -5.09
C THR A 49 -2.88 -1.54 -5.12
N LEU A 50 -3.87 -2.07 -5.87
CA LEU A 50 -4.15 -3.50 -5.90
C LEU A 50 -2.98 -4.36 -6.42
N PRO A 51 -2.23 -3.95 -7.47
CA PRO A 51 -1.07 -4.72 -7.91
C PRO A 51 -0.02 -4.90 -6.80
N LEU A 52 0.20 -3.86 -5.98
CA LEU A 52 1.08 -3.92 -4.81
C LEU A 52 0.52 -4.86 -3.73
N ILE A 53 -0.77 -4.76 -3.42
CA ILE A 53 -1.45 -5.64 -2.46
C ILE A 53 -1.33 -7.11 -2.89
N ALA A 54 -1.45 -7.40 -4.19
CA ALA A 54 -1.30 -8.74 -4.73
C ALA A 54 0.13 -9.32 -4.58
N ARG A 55 1.11 -8.52 -4.11
CA ARG A 55 2.46 -8.99 -3.74
C ARG A 55 2.61 -9.27 -2.25
N MET A 56 1.55 -9.14 -1.46
CA MET A 56 1.56 -9.38 -0.01
C MET A 56 0.92 -10.75 0.29
N PRO A 57 1.69 -11.77 0.69
CA PRO A 57 1.15 -13.13 0.91
C PRO A 57 0.15 -13.20 2.07
N GLU A 58 0.14 -12.20 2.96
CA GLU A 58 -0.79 -12.14 4.07
C GLU A 58 -2.22 -11.78 3.64
N VAL A 59 -2.38 -11.18 2.46
CA VAL A 59 -3.66 -10.69 1.94
C VAL A 59 -4.36 -11.76 1.11
N ASN A 60 -5.63 -12.00 1.40
CA ASN A 60 -6.49 -12.91 0.65
C ASN A 60 -7.01 -12.26 -0.64
N THR A 61 -7.66 -11.09 -0.56
CA THR A 61 -8.06 -10.35 -1.76
C THR A 61 -7.91 -8.84 -1.62
N GLY A 62 -7.54 -8.19 -2.72
CA GLY A 62 -7.66 -6.76 -2.89
C GLY A 62 -9.05 -6.37 -3.41
N ILE A 63 -9.64 -5.30 -2.86
CA ILE A 63 -10.96 -4.79 -3.25
C ILE A 63 -10.79 -3.35 -3.75
N ALA A 64 -11.04 -3.12 -5.04
CA ALA A 64 -10.98 -1.78 -5.63
C ALA A 64 -12.09 -0.89 -5.05
N LEU A 65 -11.69 0.21 -4.44
CA LEU A 65 -12.62 1.27 -4.04
C LEU A 65 -13.04 2.09 -5.29
N PRO A 66 -14.34 2.18 -5.61
CA PRO A 66 -14.81 2.88 -6.81
C PRO A 66 -14.91 4.40 -6.58
N PHE A 67 -14.01 4.99 -5.78
CA PHE A 67 -14.06 6.40 -5.40
C PHE A 67 -12.80 7.11 -5.89
N LYS A 68 -12.97 8.30 -6.49
CA LYS A 68 -11.82 9.15 -6.78
C LYS A 68 -11.18 9.63 -5.48
N HIS A 69 -9.86 9.84 -5.50
CA HIS A 69 -9.17 10.47 -4.38
C HIS A 69 -9.82 11.82 -4.03
N GLY A 70 -9.92 12.15 -2.74
CA GLY A 70 -10.60 13.38 -2.29
C GLY A 70 -12.13 13.35 -2.33
N GLN A 71 -12.77 12.54 -3.19
CA GLN A 71 -14.23 12.50 -3.33
C GLN A 71 -14.92 11.99 -2.05
N PHE A 72 -15.98 12.69 -1.63
CA PHE A 72 -16.80 12.29 -0.47
C PHE A 72 -17.69 11.08 -0.83
N ALA A 73 -18.51 11.18 -1.88
CA ALA A 73 -19.31 10.07 -2.46
C ALA A 73 -20.11 9.28 -1.42
N LEU A 74 -20.92 9.96 -0.60
CA LEU A 74 -21.64 9.38 0.53
C LEU A 74 -22.52 8.17 0.16
N PHE A 75 -23.45 8.35 -0.78
CA PHE A 75 -24.39 7.30 -1.17
C PHE A 75 -23.68 6.09 -1.78
N GLU A 76 -22.64 6.33 -2.57
CA GLU A 76 -21.86 5.25 -3.20
C GLU A 76 -21.05 4.47 -2.16
N ARG A 77 -20.53 5.15 -1.13
CA ARG A 77 -19.90 4.48 0.03
C ARG A 77 -20.88 3.63 0.82
N ILE A 78 -22.11 4.13 1.01
CA ILE A 78 -23.16 3.38 1.70
C ILE A 78 -23.58 2.17 0.85
N LYS A 79 -23.82 2.36 -0.44
CA LYS A 79 -24.20 1.29 -1.39
C LYS A 79 -23.13 0.21 -1.44
N PHE A 80 -21.86 0.60 -1.57
CA PHE A 80 -20.73 -0.32 -1.59
C PHE A 80 -20.51 -1.00 -0.23
N GLY A 81 -20.65 -0.28 0.89
CA GLY A 81 -20.60 -0.91 2.22
C GLY A 81 -21.69 -1.98 2.37
N ARG A 82 -22.93 -1.67 1.97
CA ARG A 82 -24.04 -2.63 2.02
C ARG A 82 -23.80 -3.89 1.18
N SER A 83 -23.14 -3.79 0.01
CA SER A 83 -22.81 -4.98 -0.79
C SER A 83 -21.77 -5.90 -0.12
N LEU A 84 -20.98 -5.38 0.82
CA LEU A 84 -20.04 -6.18 1.62
C LEU A 84 -20.65 -6.79 2.88
N ARG A 85 -21.90 -6.47 3.22
CA ARG A 85 -22.55 -6.88 4.48
C ARG A 85 -22.60 -8.40 4.67
N HIS A 86 -22.76 -9.16 3.59
CA HIS A 86 -22.90 -10.62 3.63
C HIS A 86 -21.55 -11.35 3.45
N GLN A 87 -20.43 -10.62 3.44
CA GLN A 87 -19.10 -11.20 3.25
C GLN A 87 -18.50 -11.81 4.52
N GLY A 88 -19.20 -11.72 5.67
CA GLY A 88 -18.78 -12.33 6.93
C GLY A 88 -17.65 -11.59 7.67
N TYR A 89 -17.41 -10.31 7.37
CA TYR A 89 -16.40 -9.53 8.08
C TYR A 89 -16.75 -9.36 9.57
N THR A 90 -15.84 -9.79 10.44
CA THR A 90 -15.98 -9.67 11.90
C THR A 90 -15.32 -8.38 12.41
N GLN A 91 -14.30 -7.89 11.71
CA GLN A 91 -13.59 -6.67 12.07
C GLN A 91 -13.28 -5.84 10.82
N ALA A 92 -13.32 -4.53 10.97
CA ALA A 92 -12.74 -3.58 10.03
C ALA A 92 -11.62 -2.79 10.71
N ILE A 93 -10.46 -2.70 10.07
CA ILE A 93 -9.34 -1.88 10.54
C ILE A 93 -9.13 -0.75 9.54
N ILE A 94 -9.28 0.50 10.00
CA ILE A 94 -9.27 1.67 9.12
C ILE A 94 -7.96 2.44 9.32
N LEU A 95 -7.08 2.39 8.30
CA LEU A 95 -5.73 2.98 8.39
C LEU A 95 -5.69 4.46 8.05
N THR A 96 -6.74 4.97 7.43
CA THR A 96 -6.87 6.39 7.04
C THR A 96 -7.61 7.18 8.11
N ASN A 97 -7.32 8.48 8.24
CA ASN A 97 -7.93 9.33 9.29
C ASN A 97 -9.22 10.05 8.87
N SER A 98 -9.54 10.07 7.58
CA SER A 98 -10.69 10.81 7.06
C SER A 98 -12.01 10.28 7.57
N PHE A 99 -13.00 11.13 7.82
CA PHE A 99 -14.34 10.73 8.25
C PHE A 99 -14.98 9.74 7.28
N LYS A 100 -14.88 10.04 5.98
CA LYS A 100 -15.49 9.26 4.90
C LYS A 100 -14.99 7.81 4.80
N SER A 101 -13.81 7.49 5.32
CA SER A 101 -13.30 6.11 5.26
C SER A 101 -14.01 5.17 6.22
N ALA A 102 -14.65 5.69 7.28
CA ALA A 102 -15.41 4.88 8.24
C ALA A 102 -16.87 4.61 7.81
N ILE A 103 -17.38 5.32 6.81
CA ILE A 103 -18.76 5.18 6.32
C ILE A 103 -19.00 3.78 5.74
N LEU A 104 -18.05 3.27 4.93
CA LEU A 104 -18.19 1.98 4.27
C LEU A 104 -18.23 0.83 5.29
N PRO A 105 -17.27 0.70 6.24
CA PRO A 105 -17.37 -0.31 7.31
C PRO A 105 -18.65 -0.23 8.13
N PHE A 106 -19.10 0.99 8.42
CA PHE A 106 -20.34 1.21 9.16
C PHE A 106 -21.56 0.72 8.36
N ALA A 107 -21.66 1.09 7.08
CA ALA A 107 -22.75 0.65 6.19
C ALA A 107 -22.75 -0.87 5.93
N ALA A 108 -21.57 -1.50 5.97
CA ALA A 108 -21.41 -2.95 5.92
C ALA A 108 -21.84 -3.66 7.21
N LYS A 109 -22.17 -2.92 8.28
CA LYS A 109 -22.52 -3.42 9.62
C LYS A 109 -21.47 -4.37 10.21
N ILE A 110 -20.19 -4.07 9.96
CA ILE A 110 -19.08 -4.83 10.54
C ILE A 110 -19.05 -4.56 12.04
N PRO A 111 -19.11 -5.58 12.92
CA PRO A 111 -19.40 -5.38 14.33
C PRO A 111 -18.29 -4.64 15.08
N GLN A 112 -17.01 -4.94 14.79
CA GLN A 112 -15.87 -4.20 15.33
C GLN A 112 -15.22 -3.33 14.26
N ARG A 113 -15.10 -2.01 14.51
CA ARG A 113 -14.55 -1.03 13.59
C ARG A 113 -13.44 -0.26 14.31
N THR A 114 -12.22 -0.71 14.08
CA THR A 114 -10.99 -0.29 14.77
C THR A 114 -10.26 0.81 14.01
N SER A 115 -9.93 1.90 14.69
CA SER A 115 -9.16 3.02 14.11
C SER A 115 -8.72 3.99 15.20
N PHE A 116 -7.74 4.85 14.91
CA PHE A 116 -7.61 6.11 15.65
C PHE A 116 -8.84 7.01 15.44
N LEU A 117 -9.10 7.99 16.31
CA LEU A 117 -10.30 8.84 16.17
C LEU A 117 -10.35 9.63 14.85
N GLY A 118 -9.22 10.20 14.40
CA GLY A 118 -9.14 11.01 13.18
C GLY A 118 -10.10 12.20 13.19
N GLU A 119 -10.85 12.41 12.10
CA GLU A 119 -11.84 13.49 11.94
C GLU A 119 -13.14 13.23 12.72
N MET A 120 -13.05 13.09 14.06
CA MET A 120 -14.19 12.95 14.99
C MET A 120 -15.22 11.87 14.58
N ARG A 121 -14.74 10.68 14.20
CA ARG A 121 -15.55 9.58 13.64
C ARG A 121 -16.45 8.84 14.65
N TYR A 122 -16.90 9.52 15.69
CA TYR A 122 -17.74 8.93 16.74
C TYR A 122 -18.96 8.21 16.14
N GLY A 123 -19.25 7.00 16.64
CA GLY A 123 -20.32 6.12 16.16
C GLY A 123 -19.95 5.31 14.90
N LEU A 124 -19.31 5.93 13.91
CA LEU A 124 -18.83 5.23 12.71
C LEU A 124 -17.72 4.23 13.04
N ILE A 125 -16.88 4.55 14.02
CA ILE A 125 -15.95 3.62 14.66
C ILE A 125 -16.41 3.35 16.10
N ASN A 126 -16.17 2.13 16.57
CA ASN A 126 -16.57 1.70 17.93
C ASN A 126 -15.43 1.02 18.71
N ASP A 127 -14.29 0.75 18.09
CA ASP A 127 -13.04 0.39 18.76
C ASP A 127 -12.01 1.49 18.49
N THR A 128 -12.19 2.62 19.18
CA THR A 128 -11.35 3.81 19.00
C THR A 128 -10.04 3.66 19.76
N ARG A 129 -8.91 3.86 19.06
CA ARG A 129 -7.56 3.85 19.64
C ARG A 129 -7.06 5.26 19.89
N THR A 130 -6.34 5.44 21.00
CA THR A 130 -5.71 6.72 21.34
C THR A 130 -4.38 6.87 20.60
N LEU A 131 -4.23 7.95 19.84
CA LEU A 131 -2.96 8.27 19.19
C LEU A 131 -2.10 9.13 20.11
N ASN A 132 -1.13 8.52 20.79
CA ASN A 132 -0.03 9.26 21.41
C ASN A 132 1.14 9.33 20.42
N LYS A 133 1.44 10.54 19.91
CA LYS A 133 2.48 10.74 18.89
C LYS A 133 3.90 10.55 19.42
N GLU A 134 4.13 10.75 20.71
CA GLU A 134 5.43 10.52 21.34
C GLU A 134 5.71 9.01 21.46
N LYS A 135 4.67 8.23 21.80
CA LYS A 135 4.76 6.76 21.87
C LYS A 135 4.70 6.08 20.50
N LEU A 136 4.05 6.70 19.51
CA LEU A 136 3.85 6.16 18.16
C LEU A 136 4.40 7.13 17.09
N PRO A 137 5.72 7.37 17.08
CA PRO A 137 6.33 8.36 16.18
C PRO A 137 6.25 7.93 14.72
N ARG A 138 6.40 6.63 14.42
CA ARG A 138 6.44 6.12 13.03
C ARG A 138 5.06 5.68 12.55
N THR A 139 4.79 5.79 11.25
CA THR A 139 3.54 5.31 10.64
C THR A 139 3.34 3.80 10.83
N ILE A 140 4.43 3.03 10.74
CA ILE A 140 4.41 1.57 10.98
C ILE A 140 3.93 1.23 12.40
N ASP A 141 4.38 1.98 13.41
CA ASP A 141 3.98 1.82 14.82
C ASP A 141 2.47 2.02 14.97
N ARG A 142 1.96 3.06 14.31
CA ARG A 142 0.52 3.40 14.31
C ARG A 142 -0.30 2.29 13.67
N PHE A 143 0.11 1.77 12.52
CA PHE A 143 -0.61 0.69 11.85
C PHE A 143 -0.60 -0.60 12.66
N VAL A 144 0.55 -1.02 13.17
CA VAL A 144 0.68 -2.23 13.99
C VAL A 144 -0.19 -2.14 15.25
N THR A 145 -0.20 -0.98 15.92
CA THR A 145 -1.04 -0.74 17.11
C THR A 145 -2.53 -1.06 16.85
N LEU A 146 -3.04 -0.81 15.64
CA LEU A 146 -4.45 -1.08 15.31
C LEU A 146 -4.76 -2.57 15.19
N GLY A 147 -3.76 -3.44 14.99
CA GLY A 147 -3.91 -4.89 14.97
C GLY A 147 -3.77 -5.56 16.34
N LEU A 148 -3.28 -4.83 17.35
CA LEU A 148 -3.10 -5.34 18.71
C LEU A 148 -4.36 -5.11 19.56
N LYS A 149 -4.41 -5.72 20.75
CA LYS A 149 -5.48 -5.45 21.73
C LYS A 149 -5.36 -4.02 22.26
N PRO A 150 -6.46 -3.44 22.79
CA PRO A 150 -6.41 -2.12 23.42
C PRO A 150 -5.35 -2.05 24.52
N ASN A 151 -4.54 -0.97 24.51
CA ASN A 151 -3.44 -0.71 25.45
C ASN A 151 -2.30 -1.73 25.47
N GLU A 152 -2.26 -2.66 24.51
CA GLU A 152 -1.13 -3.56 24.33
C GLU A 152 0.10 -2.81 23.84
N ALA A 153 1.27 -3.15 24.38
CA ALA A 153 2.53 -2.57 23.96
C ALA A 153 2.90 -3.05 22.56
N LEU A 154 3.60 -2.20 21.79
CA LEU A 154 4.17 -2.62 20.52
C LEU A 154 5.15 -3.79 20.74
N PRO A 155 5.17 -4.78 19.84
CA PRO A 155 6.19 -5.82 19.90
C PRO A 155 7.57 -5.18 19.71
N ILE A 156 8.56 -5.69 20.45
CA ILE A 156 9.96 -5.23 20.38
C ILE A 156 10.45 -5.28 18.92
N ASN A 157 10.10 -6.35 18.21
CA ASN A 157 10.46 -6.56 16.82
C ASN A 157 9.22 -6.52 15.93
N ILE A 158 8.94 -5.36 15.35
CA ILE A 158 7.91 -5.24 14.32
C ILE A 158 8.42 -5.89 13.02
N PRO A 159 7.66 -6.84 12.43
CA PRO A 159 8.06 -7.48 11.18
C PRO A 159 8.09 -6.43 10.06
N LYS A 160 9.23 -6.35 9.35
CA LYS A 160 9.39 -5.42 8.24
C LYS A 160 8.55 -5.87 7.03
N PRO A 161 8.08 -4.93 6.18
CA PRO A 161 7.48 -5.27 4.90
C PRO A 161 8.41 -6.16 4.06
N ALA A 162 7.84 -7.17 3.41
CA ALA A 162 8.54 -8.05 2.48
C ALA A 162 7.56 -8.47 1.39
N LEU A 163 7.71 -7.88 0.21
CA LEU A 163 6.85 -8.14 -0.95
C LEU A 163 7.37 -9.36 -1.71
N SER A 164 6.45 -10.16 -2.25
CA SER A 164 6.81 -11.26 -3.14
C SER A 164 7.09 -10.73 -4.54
N ALA A 165 8.31 -10.93 -5.03
CA ALA A 165 8.65 -10.72 -6.43
C ALA A 165 8.25 -11.94 -7.27
N ASP A 166 7.89 -11.73 -8.54
CA ASP A 166 7.57 -12.79 -9.49
C ASP A 166 8.41 -12.58 -10.76
N ALA A 167 9.44 -13.41 -10.92
CA ALA A 167 10.36 -13.32 -12.04
C ALA A 167 9.67 -13.57 -13.40
N LYS A 168 8.71 -14.50 -13.45
CA LYS A 168 7.98 -14.80 -14.69
C LYS A 168 7.11 -13.62 -15.11
N ASN A 169 6.47 -12.97 -14.14
CA ASN A 169 5.71 -11.75 -14.38
C ASN A 169 6.60 -10.61 -14.84
N ALA A 170 7.78 -10.42 -14.22
CA ALA A 170 8.76 -9.41 -14.64
C ALA A 170 9.24 -9.63 -16.08
N PHE A 171 9.59 -10.87 -16.46
CA PHE A 171 9.98 -11.18 -17.85
C PHE A 171 8.85 -10.95 -18.84
N THR A 172 7.62 -11.31 -18.48
CA THR A 172 6.43 -11.03 -19.30
C THR A 172 6.22 -9.53 -19.50
N ALA A 173 6.43 -8.73 -18.45
CA ALA A 173 6.34 -7.28 -18.52
C ALA A 173 7.42 -6.68 -19.45
N LEU A 174 8.67 -7.12 -19.32
CA LEU A 174 9.76 -6.69 -20.20
C LEU A 174 9.49 -7.01 -21.67
N GLN A 175 9.01 -8.23 -21.96
CA GLN A 175 8.66 -8.63 -23.32
C GLN A 175 7.56 -7.74 -23.91
N LYS A 176 6.52 -7.41 -23.14
CA LYS A 176 5.46 -6.47 -23.56
C LYS A 176 5.98 -5.07 -23.84
N LEU A 177 7.04 -4.67 -23.14
CA LEU A 177 7.73 -3.39 -23.32
C LEU A 177 8.79 -3.44 -24.43
N GLY A 178 8.87 -4.54 -25.20
CA GLY A 178 9.85 -4.71 -26.28
C GLY A 178 11.29 -4.81 -25.81
N SER A 179 11.51 -5.10 -24.52
CA SER A 179 12.84 -5.18 -23.90
C SER A 179 13.26 -6.63 -23.70
N SER A 180 14.53 -6.93 -23.98
CA SER A 180 15.11 -8.25 -23.72
C SER A 180 15.40 -8.45 -22.24
N ILE A 181 15.58 -9.72 -21.84
CA ILE A 181 16.05 -10.04 -20.50
C ILE A 181 17.48 -9.51 -20.36
N PRO A 182 17.76 -8.70 -19.32
CA PRO A 182 19.08 -8.12 -19.13
C PRO A 182 20.13 -9.19 -18.82
N SER A 183 21.29 -9.09 -19.48
CA SER A 183 22.46 -9.95 -19.25
C SER A 183 23.52 -9.30 -18.35
N SER A 184 23.36 -8.01 -18.03
CA SER A 184 24.24 -7.24 -17.15
C SER A 184 23.49 -6.72 -15.91
N LYS A 185 24.24 -6.16 -14.96
CA LYS A 185 23.67 -5.53 -13.75
C LYS A 185 22.74 -4.38 -14.14
N ILE A 186 21.71 -4.16 -13.32
CA ILE A 186 20.69 -3.13 -13.55
C ILE A 186 20.71 -2.15 -12.38
N LEU A 187 20.74 -0.87 -12.69
CA LEU A 187 20.44 0.21 -11.76
C LEU A 187 19.01 0.72 -12.01
N GLY A 188 18.12 0.56 -11.04
CA GLY A 188 16.79 1.16 -11.06
C GLY A 188 16.79 2.53 -10.40
N LEU A 189 16.28 3.56 -11.09
CA LEU A 189 16.17 4.92 -10.57
C LEU A 189 14.70 5.35 -10.53
N CYS A 190 14.26 5.93 -9.41
CA CYS A 190 12.90 6.45 -9.23
C CYS A 190 12.97 7.97 -8.97
N PRO A 191 13.15 8.81 -10.02
CA PRO A 191 13.40 10.24 -9.85
C PRO A 191 12.18 11.07 -9.45
N GLY A 192 11.00 10.47 -9.51
CA GLY A 192 9.74 11.08 -9.11
C GLY A 192 9.63 11.34 -7.60
N ALA A 193 8.71 12.24 -7.24
CA ALA A 193 8.32 12.45 -5.85
C ALA A 193 6.89 12.97 -5.77
N GLU A 194 6.06 12.31 -4.97
CA GLU A 194 4.64 12.64 -4.83
C GLU A 194 4.41 13.92 -4.01
N TYR A 195 5.32 14.23 -3.07
CA TYR A 195 5.27 15.47 -2.28
C TYR A 195 5.68 16.72 -3.08
N GLY A 196 5.92 16.57 -4.39
CA GLY A 196 6.30 17.64 -5.30
C GLY A 196 7.81 17.79 -5.50
N GLU A 197 8.15 18.78 -6.33
CA GLU A 197 9.50 19.00 -6.86
C GLU A 197 10.54 19.28 -5.78
N ALA A 198 10.14 19.88 -4.65
CA ALA A 198 11.05 20.18 -3.54
C ALA A 198 11.72 18.93 -2.93
N LYS A 199 11.13 17.75 -3.10
CA LYS A 199 11.71 16.47 -2.66
C LYS A 199 12.36 15.68 -3.80
N ARG A 200 12.42 16.22 -5.02
CA ARG A 200 13.10 15.59 -6.15
C ARG A 200 14.56 16.00 -6.15
N TRP A 201 15.44 15.02 -6.34
CA TRP A 201 16.83 15.33 -6.65
C TRP A 201 16.92 15.81 -8.11
N PRO A 202 17.70 16.86 -8.43
CA PRO A 202 17.78 17.40 -9.77
C PRO A 202 18.09 16.34 -10.84
N ALA A 203 17.40 16.42 -11.98
CA ALA A 203 17.54 15.47 -13.09
C ALA A 203 18.99 15.31 -13.57
N LYS A 204 19.77 16.41 -13.60
CA LYS A 204 21.18 16.39 -13.98
C LYS A 204 22.02 15.44 -13.10
N TYR A 205 21.75 15.38 -11.80
CA TYR A 205 22.52 14.53 -10.91
C TYR A 205 22.09 13.06 -10.99
N TYR A 206 20.80 12.79 -11.25
CA TYR A 206 20.36 11.45 -11.64
C TYR A 206 21.07 10.99 -12.93
N ALA A 207 21.21 11.87 -13.92
CA ALA A 207 21.92 11.57 -15.15
C ALA A 207 23.42 11.32 -14.93
N GLU A 208 24.07 12.05 -14.02
CA GLU A 208 25.46 11.77 -13.63
C GLU A 208 25.62 10.34 -13.07
N VAL A 209 24.76 9.93 -12.13
CA VAL A 209 24.77 8.58 -11.57
C VAL A 209 24.44 7.52 -12.62
N ALA A 210 23.48 7.79 -13.50
CA ALA A 210 23.12 6.91 -14.60
C ALA A 210 24.31 6.70 -15.55
N ASN A 211 24.97 7.78 -15.98
CA ASN A 211 26.15 7.71 -16.85
C ASN A 211 27.29 6.95 -16.18
N GLU A 212 27.51 7.10 -14.86
CA GLU A 212 28.51 6.32 -14.15
C GLU A 212 28.22 4.80 -14.20
N ALA A 213 26.95 4.41 -14.05
CA ALA A 213 26.54 3.01 -14.16
C ALA A 213 26.66 2.48 -15.59
N LEU A 214 26.25 3.27 -16.59
CA LEU A 214 26.38 2.94 -18.02
C LEU A 214 27.86 2.72 -18.40
N ASN A 215 28.76 3.59 -17.94
CA ASN A 215 30.21 3.47 -18.16
C ASN A 215 30.81 2.19 -17.53
N LYS A 216 30.16 1.64 -16.50
CA LYS A 216 30.53 0.34 -15.89
C LYS A 216 29.91 -0.86 -16.63
N GLY A 217 29.20 -0.64 -17.73
CA GLY A 217 28.52 -1.67 -18.52
C GLY A 217 27.19 -2.15 -17.93
N TRP A 218 26.59 -1.40 -17.00
CA TRP A 218 25.29 -1.72 -16.42
C TRP A 218 24.17 -1.18 -17.31
N GLN A 219 22.97 -1.73 -17.17
CA GLN A 219 21.76 -1.10 -17.67
C GLN A 219 21.19 -0.14 -16.63
N VAL A 220 20.55 0.93 -17.09
CA VAL A 220 19.85 1.88 -16.22
C VAL A 220 18.39 1.92 -16.61
N TRP A 221 17.50 1.68 -15.64
CA TRP A 221 16.05 1.66 -15.81
C TRP A 221 15.43 2.80 -15.00
N LEU A 222 14.61 3.64 -15.64
CA LEU A 222 13.96 4.79 -15.01
C LEU A 222 12.50 4.43 -14.73
N PHE A 223 12.10 4.45 -13.45
CA PHE A 223 10.74 4.13 -13.03
C PHE A 223 10.00 5.37 -12.55
N GLY A 224 8.69 5.38 -12.74
CA GLY A 224 7.83 6.45 -12.26
C GLY A 224 6.39 6.30 -12.73
N SER A 225 5.51 7.13 -12.19
CA SER A 225 4.13 7.26 -12.67
C SER A 225 4.05 8.09 -13.96
N ASP A 226 2.86 8.23 -14.53
CA ASP A 226 2.61 9.14 -15.66
C ASP A 226 3.07 10.58 -15.37
N LYS A 227 2.95 11.03 -14.11
CA LYS A 227 3.39 12.36 -13.68
C LYS A 227 4.91 12.53 -13.65
N ASP A 228 5.64 11.42 -13.66
CA ASP A 228 7.11 11.40 -13.59
C ASP A 228 7.73 11.25 -14.99
N MET A 229 6.93 10.97 -16.02
CA MET A 229 7.40 10.89 -17.41
C MET A 229 8.26 12.09 -17.84
N PRO A 230 7.92 13.37 -17.51
CA PRO A 230 8.77 14.49 -17.89
C PRO A 230 10.18 14.39 -17.30
N VAL A 231 10.31 14.00 -16.02
CA VAL A 231 11.62 13.92 -15.37
C VAL A 231 12.42 12.71 -15.83
N THR A 232 11.78 11.55 -16.04
CA THR A 232 12.46 10.37 -16.60
C THR A 232 12.94 10.63 -18.03
N THR A 233 12.12 11.29 -18.86
CA THR A 233 12.49 11.69 -20.22
C THR A 233 13.71 12.62 -20.21
N THR A 234 13.74 13.64 -19.35
CA THR A 234 14.88 14.54 -19.24
C THR A 234 16.16 13.79 -18.84
N ILE A 235 16.08 12.89 -17.86
CA ILE A 235 17.24 12.08 -17.46
C ILE A 235 17.72 11.20 -18.62
N ASN A 236 16.80 10.59 -19.37
CA ASN A 236 17.16 9.75 -20.50
C ASN A 236 17.85 10.56 -21.61
N GLN A 237 17.35 11.76 -21.92
CA GLN A 237 17.99 12.67 -22.89
C GLN A 237 19.42 13.06 -22.46
N LEU A 238 19.63 13.36 -21.17
CA LEU A 238 20.95 13.69 -20.61
C LEU A 238 21.93 12.50 -20.58
N THR A 239 21.43 11.28 -20.80
CA THR A 239 22.20 10.04 -20.89
C THR A 239 22.20 9.49 -22.33
N GLN A 240 22.01 10.37 -23.33
CA GLN A 240 22.03 10.02 -24.75
C GLN A 240 21.00 8.93 -25.14
N ASN A 241 19.89 8.87 -24.40
CA ASN A 241 18.82 7.89 -24.55
C ASN A 241 19.26 6.43 -24.33
N GLN A 242 20.30 6.20 -23.54
CA GLN A 242 20.81 4.86 -23.24
C GLN A 242 20.06 4.17 -22.09
N CYS A 243 19.22 4.89 -21.34
CA CYS A 243 18.40 4.28 -20.28
C CYS A 243 17.12 3.68 -20.85
N LEU A 244 16.63 2.61 -20.22
CA LEU A 244 15.28 2.10 -20.43
C LEU A 244 14.30 2.95 -19.62
N ASP A 245 13.57 3.85 -20.28
CA ASP A 245 12.56 4.69 -19.62
C ASP A 245 11.22 3.96 -19.48
N LEU A 246 10.85 3.67 -18.23
CA LEU A 246 9.63 2.98 -17.81
C LEU A 246 8.62 3.91 -17.12
N GLY A 247 8.86 5.24 -17.10
CA GLY A 247 7.93 6.21 -16.54
C GLY A 247 6.53 6.08 -17.17
N GLY A 248 5.51 5.79 -16.36
CA GLY A 248 4.12 5.61 -16.80
C GLY A 248 3.84 4.33 -17.61
N LYS A 249 4.78 3.39 -17.70
CA LYS A 249 4.66 2.20 -18.56
C LYS A 249 4.40 0.89 -17.81
N THR A 250 4.41 0.91 -16.48
CA THR A 250 4.29 -0.28 -15.60
C THR A 250 3.13 -0.17 -14.62
#